data_AF-L9ZH39-F1
#
_entry.id   AF-L9ZH39-F1
#
_cell.length_a   1.000
_cell.length_b   1.000
_cell.length_c   1.000
_cell.angle_alpha   90.00
_cell.angle_beta   90.00
_cell.angle_gamma   90.00
#
_symmetry.space_group_name_H-M   'P 1'
#
loop_
_entity.id
_entity.type
_entity.pdbx_description
1 polymer ?
#
loop_
_entity_poly.entity_id
_entity_poly.type
_entity_poly.pdbx_seq_one_letter_code
_entity_poly.pdbx_strand_id
1 'polypeptide(L)'
;MRTPVTVDELVDRLVHSADQQETAGTSATVQSTRTRTPSNPSAVQQSQSTLTFPSTPPTPPSSVPIETWATIHEHLHQKRLPALNEAGSITFDPERGLVELPETTADEQSFSPPLLGPILVGLLFLFVALASASVLTAVTLTVAATTFAVWMLPVYGLV
;
A
#
# COMPACT_ATOMS: atom_id res chain seq x y z
N MET A 1 8.05 -2.84 -26.09
CA MET A 1 7.33 -1.54 -26.01
C MET A 1 6.12 -1.77 -25.11
N ARG A 2 6.11 -1.21 -23.88
CA ARG A 2 4.94 -1.27 -22.98
C ARG A 2 4.11 -0.04 -23.27
N THR A 3 2.89 -0.21 -23.78
CA THR A 3 1.94 0.88 -23.90
C THR A 3 1.55 1.35 -22.49
N PRO A 4 1.54 2.67 -22.22
CA PRO A 4 1.06 3.18 -20.94
C PRO A 4 -0.43 2.82 -20.80
N VAL A 5 -0.75 2.10 -19.72
CA VAL A 5 -2.13 1.75 -19.34
C VAL A 5 -2.70 2.91 -18.55
N THR A 6 -3.88 3.39 -18.94
CA THR A 6 -4.54 4.51 -18.25
C THR A 6 -5.18 4.03 -16.95
N VAL A 7 -5.38 4.94 -16.00
CA VAL A 7 -5.97 4.62 -14.69
C VAL A 7 -7.38 4.05 -14.85
N ASP A 8 -8.16 4.55 -15.81
CA ASP A 8 -9.49 4.01 -16.14
C ASP A 8 -9.44 2.53 -16.56
N GLU A 9 -8.43 2.12 -17.34
CA GLU A 9 -8.29 0.73 -17.76
C GLU A 9 -7.91 -0.20 -16.59
N LEU A 10 -7.20 0.30 -15.58
CA LEU A 10 -6.91 -0.46 -14.36
C LEU A 10 -8.15 -0.64 -13.49
N VAL A 11 -8.97 0.41 -13.35
CA VAL A 11 -10.22 0.35 -12.60
C VAL A 11 -11.20 -0.62 -13.26
N ASP A 12 -11.32 -0.57 -14.58
CA ASP A 12 -12.22 -1.43 -15.35
C ASP A 12 -11.80 -2.91 -15.25
N ARG A 13 -10.48 -3.19 -15.23
CA ARG A 13 -9.94 -4.53 -14.95
C ARG A 13 -10.20 -5.00 -13.53
N LEU A 14 -10.13 -4.11 -12.54
CA LEU A 14 -10.37 -4.45 -11.15
C LEU A 14 -11.85 -4.82 -10.92
N VAL A 15 -12.77 -4.04 -11.46
CA VAL A 15 -14.21 -4.31 -11.40
C VAL A 15 -14.55 -5.64 -12.07
N HIS A 16 -14.02 -5.90 -13.27
CA HIS A 16 -14.21 -7.18 -13.96
C HIS A 16 -13.59 -8.38 -13.22
N SER A 17 -12.50 -8.18 -12.48
CA SER A 17 -11.89 -9.24 -11.67
C SER A 17 -12.71 -9.57 -10.41
N ALA A 18 -13.38 -8.58 -9.81
CA ALA A 18 -14.24 -8.77 -8.65
C ALA A 18 -15.49 -9.61 -9.01
N ASP A 19 -16.12 -9.34 -10.16
CA ASP A 19 -17.26 -10.13 -10.66
C ASP A 19 -16.88 -11.57 -11.03
N GLN A 20 -15.67 -11.80 -11.55
CA GLN A 20 -15.19 -13.16 -11.81
C GLN A 20 -14.97 -13.97 -10.53
N GLN A 21 -14.58 -13.32 -9.44
CA GLN A 21 -14.36 -14.00 -8.15
C GLN A 21 -15.68 -14.43 -7.47
N GLU A 22 -16.81 -13.85 -7.87
CA GLU A 22 -18.14 -14.20 -7.34
C GLU A 22 -18.73 -15.45 -8.03
N THR A 23 -18.32 -15.77 -9.27
CA THR A 23 -18.87 -16.92 -10.02
C THR A 23 -18.34 -18.31 -9.63
N ALA A 24 -17.27 -18.39 -8.82
CA ALA A 24 -16.76 -19.66 -8.30
C ALA A 24 -17.29 -20.03 -6.90
N GLY A 25 -18.09 -19.15 -6.26
CA GLY A 25 -18.47 -19.26 -4.85
C GLY A 25 -19.96 -19.41 -4.55
N THR A 26 -20.85 -19.46 -5.55
CA THR A 26 -22.31 -19.43 -5.31
C THR A 26 -23.00 -20.70 -5.79
N SER A 27 -22.69 -21.81 -5.13
CA SER A 27 -23.68 -22.87 -4.87
C SER A 27 -24.10 -22.79 -3.40
N ALA A 28 -24.78 -21.72 -3.03
CA ALA A 28 -25.56 -21.64 -1.81
C ALA A 28 -26.61 -20.53 -1.94
N THR A 29 -27.77 -20.92 -2.46
CA THR A 29 -29.11 -20.50 -2.01
C THR A 29 -29.11 -19.54 -0.81
N VAL A 30 -29.48 -18.26 -1.00
CA VAL A 30 -30.65 -17.66 -0.35
C VAL A 30 -31.21 -16.56 -1.24
N GLN A 31 -32.49 -16.75 -1.50
CA GLN A 31 -33.42 -16.03 -2.35
C GLN A 31 -34.12 -14.94 -1.54
N SER A 32 -34.61 -13.89 -2.21
CA SER A 32 -35.59 -12.89 -1.71
C SER A 32 -35.08 -11.89 -0.66
N THR A 33 -35.35 -10.58 -0.75
CA THR A 33 -36.57 -9.93 -1.27
C THR A 33 -36.25 -8.49 -1.70
N ARG A 34 -36.66 -8.16 -2.93
CA ARG A 34 -36.77 -6.79 -3.45
C ARG A 34 -38.14 -6.24 -3.05
N THR A 35 -38.21 -5.19 -2.24
CA THR A 35 -39.42 -4.36 -2.12
C THR A 35 -39.06 -2.89 -2.20
N ARG A 36 -39.70 -2.20 -3.15
CA ARG A 36 -39.56 -0.79 -3.52
C ARG A 36 -40.57 0.05 -2.69
N THR A 37 -40.09 1.17 -2.10
CA THR A 37 -40.72 2.53 -2.12
C THR A 37 -41.96 2.77 -1.21
N PRO A 38 -42.36 4.03 -0.88
CA PRO A 38 -41.72 5.10 -0.07
C PRO A 38 -42.65 5.65 1.04
N SER A 39 -42.15 6.39 2.05
CA SER A 39 -43.00 7.37 2.76
C SER A 39 -42.23 8.32 3.70
N ASN A 40 -42.11 9.56 3.23
CA ASN A 40 -42.32 10.83 3.93
C ASN A 40 -41.40 11.26 5.12
N PRO A 41 -40.87 12.51 5.10
CA PRO A 41 -40.15 13.10 6.22
C PRO A 41 -41.07 13.87 7.18
N SER A 42 -40.60 14.05 8.41
CA SER A 42 -41.13 14.91 9.49
C SER A 42 -42.00 14.26 10.56
N ALA A 43 -41.72 14.69 11.80
CA ALA A 43 -42.30 14.33 13.09
C ALA A 43 -41.80 12.97 13.62
N VAL A 44 -41.15 12.85 14.79
CA VAL A 44 -41.57 13.40 16.08
C VAL A 44 -40.35 13.53 17.00
N GLN A 45 -40.20 14.73 17.57
CA GLN A 45 -39.42 14.97 18.78
C GLN A 45 -40.05 14.25 19.98
N GLN A 46 -39.19 13.68 20.83
CA GLN A 46 -39.36 13.52 22.28
C GLN A 46 -40.46 12.58 22.78
N SER A 47 -40.02 11.44 23.33
CA SER A 47 -40.58 10.88 24.58
C SER A 47 -39.50 10.04 25.26
N GLN A 48 -38.99 10.58 26.37
CA GLN A 48 -38.17 9.87 27.33
C GLN A 48 -39.02 8.77 27.96
N SER A 49 -38.50 7.54 28.02
CA SER A 49 -38.95 6.55 28.98
C SER A 49 -37.73 5.75 29.43
N THR A 50 -37.26 6.10 30.62
CA THR A 50 -36.30 5.36 31.42
C THR A 50 -36.82 3.95 31.66
N LEU A 51 -36.14 2.94 31.12
CA LEU A 51 -36.19 1.58 31.63
C LEU A 51 -34.78 1.19 32.07
N THR A 52 -34.62 1.13 33.39
CA THR A 52 -33.43 0.66 34.08
C THR A 52 -33.16 -0.80 33.73
N PHE A 53 -32.10 -1.05 32.98
CA PHE A 53 -31.43 -2.35 32.93
C PHE A 53 -30.03 -2.17 33.53
N PRO A 54 -29.61 -2.99 34.52
CA PRO A 54 -28.21 -3.04 34.91
C PRO A 54 -27.50 -3.84 33.81
N SER A 55 -27.08 -3.14 32.78
CA SER A 55 -26.08 -3.65 31.87
C SER A 55 -25.10 -2.52 31.74
N THR A 56 -24.13 -2.51 32.65
CA THR A 56 -22.88 -1.77 32.47
C THR A 56 -22.41 -2.06 31.04
N PRO A 57 -22.54 -1.11 30.11
CA PRO A 57 -21.89 -1.26 28.82
C PRO A 57 -20.40 -1.25 29.12
N PRO A 58 -19.55 -2.04 28.44
CA PRO A 58 -18.13 -1.75 28.49
C PRO A 58 -17.99 -0.29 28.05
N THR A 59 -17.45 0.55 28.93
CA THR A 59 -17.07 1.93 28.60
C THR A 59 -16.32 1.86 27.27
N PRO A 60 -16.84 2.41 26.16
CA PRO A 60 -16.05 2.48 24.95
C PRO A 60 -14.78 3.25 25.35
N PRO A 61 -13.57 2.71 25.10
CA PRO A 61 -12.36 3.43 25.44
C PRO A 61 -12.47 4.80 24.79
N SER A 62 -12.37 5.84 25.61
CA SER A 62 -12.34 7.27 25.28
C SER A 62 -12.58 7.54 23.79
N SER A 63 -13.80 7.94 23.42
CA SER A 63 -14.05 8.44 22.06
C SER A 63 -13.19 9.69 21.88
N VAL A 64 -11.97 9.50 21.37
CA VAL A 64 -11.13 10.60 20.94
C VAL A 64 -11.90 11.24 19.79
N PRO A 65 -12.31 12.51 19.91
CA PRO A 65 -12.96 13.21 18.81
C PRO A 65 -12.08 13.03 17.57
N ILE A 66 -12.65 12.57 16.46
CA ILE A 66 -11.89 12.41 15.22
C ILE A 66 -11.57 13.83 14.76
N GLU A 67 -10.39 14.31 15.12
CA GLU A 67 -9.85 15.57 14.67
C GLU A 67 -9.80 15.54 13.14
N THR A 68 -10.35 16.57 12.49
CA THR A 68 -10.29 16.63 11.03
C THR A 68 -8.85 16.80 10.59
N TRP A 69 -8.49 16.26 9.43
CA TRP A 69 -7.14 16.42 8.87
C TRP A 69 -6.70 17.90 8.83
N ALA A 70 -7.62 18.83 8.58
CA ALA A 70 -7.34 20.26 8.62
C ALA A 70 -6.91 20.73 10.02
N THR A 71 -7.61 20.30 11.08
CA THR A 71 -7.26 20.59 12.47
C THR A 71 -5.91 20.01 12.85
N ILE A 72 -5.61 18.80 12.38
CA ILE A 72 -4.32 18.14 12.63
C ILE A 72 -3.18 18.91 11.96
N HIS A 73 -3.35 19.29 10.68
CA HIS A 73 -2.36 20.08 9.96
C HIS A 73 -2.12 21.45 10.61
N GLU A 74 -3.19 22.12 11.01
CA GLU A 74 -3.11 23.42 11.67
C GLU A 74 -2.35 23.31 13.00
N HIS A 75 -2.71 22.33 13.84
CA HIS A 75 -2.05 22.13 15.12
C HIS A 75 -0.58 21.74 14.94
N LEU A 76 -0.27 20.90 13.95
CA LEU A 76 1.09 20.49 13.66
C LEU A 76 1.94 21.69 13.22
N HIS A 77 1.45 22.51 12.29
CA HIS A 77 2.15 23.66 11.75
C HIS A 77 2.28 24.82 12.76
N GLN A 78 1.26 25.06 13.57
CA GLN A 78 1.26 26.19 14.51
C GLN A 78 1.97 25.88 15.83
N LYS A 79 1.90 24.64 16.32
CA LYS A 79 2.39 24.30 17.66
C LYS A 79 3.58 23.35 17.64
N ARG A 80 3.48 22.25 16.90
CA ARG A 80 4.49 21.18 16.99
C ARG A 80 5.74 21.46 16.17
N LEU A 81 5.62 21.91 14.94
CA LEU A 81 6.79 22.18 14.09
C LEU A 81 7.65 23.33 14.64
N PRO A 82 7.10 24.47 15.09
CA PRO A 82 7.91 25.52 15.71
C PRO A 82 8.59 25.05 17.00
N ALA A 83 7.89 24.30 17.86
CA ALA A 83 8.48 23.76 19.10
C ALA A 83 9.60 22.74 18.84
N LEU A 84 9.46 21.89 17.81
CA LEU A 84 10.51 20.95 17.41
C LEU A 84 11.72 21.65 16.76
N ASN A 85 11.48 22.78 16.09
CA ASN A 85 12.52 23.64 15.53
C ASN A 85 13.31 24.37 16.62
N GLU A 86 12.62 24.94 17.61
CA GLU A 86 13.26 25.54 18.80
C GLU A 86 14.04 24.50 19.61
N ALA A 87 13.54 23.27 19.69
CA ALA A 87 14.24 22.15 20.33
C ALA A 87 15.48 21.68 19.53
N GLY A 88 15.72 22.21 18.33
CA GLY A 88 16.82 21.81 17.46
C GLY A 88 16.70 20.35 16.99
N SER A 89 15.48 19.80 16.98
CA SER A 89 15.19 18.43 16.53
C SER A 89 14.81 18.37 15.06
N ILE A 90 14.28 19.47 14.51
CA ILE A 90 14.01 19.70 13.09
C ILE A 90 14.46 21.13 12.74
N THR A 91 14.60 21.44 11.46
CA THR A 91 14.67 22.81 10.94
C THR A 91 13.39 23.06 10.17
N PHE A 92 12.58 24.02 10.61
CA PHE A 92 11.28 24.32 10.02
C PHE A 92 11.29 25.69 9.35
N ASP A 93 11.02 25.71 8.04
CA ASP A 93 10.85 26.93 7.25
C ASP A 93 9.34 27.19 7.01
N PRO A 94 8.72 28.16 7.71
CA PRO A 94 7.30 28.45 7.59
C PRO A 94 6.93 29.15 6.26
N GLU A 95 7.89 29.81 5.59
CA GLU A 95 7.64 30.50 4.32
C GLU A 95 7.54 29.52 3.16
N ARG A 96 8.24 28.38 3.27
CA ARG A 96 8.26 27.31 2.27
C ARG A 96 7.44 26.09 2.67
N GLY A 97 6.98 26.01 3.92
CA GLY A 97 6.33 24.83 4.47
C GLY A 97 7.25 23.61 4.50
N LEU A 98 8.56 23.82 4.62
CA LEU A 98 9.57 22.77 4.54
C LEU A 98 10.01 22.35 5.95
N VAL A 99 10.13 21.05 6.17
CA VAL A 99 10.70 20.47 7.39
C VAL A 99 11.96 19.71 7.00
N GLU A 100 13.11 20.17 7.46
CA GLU A 100 14.40 19.50 7.34
C GLU A 100 14.75 18.88 8.70
N LEU A 101 15.52 17.79 8.72
CA LEU A 101 16.08 17.29 9.97
C LEU A 101 17.47 17.90 10.13
N PRO A 102 17.80 18.53 11.29
CA PRO A 102 19.13 19.01 11.57
C PRO A 102 20.01 17.78 11.55
N GLU A 103 20.99 17.82 10.66
CA GLU A 103 21.93 16.74 10.50
C GLU A 103 22.61 16.55 11.85
N THR A 104 22.20 15.50 12.57
CA THR A 104 22.86 15.10 13.80
C THR A 104 24.31 14.96 13.42
N THR A 105 25.14 15.80 14.01
CA THR A 105 26.59 15.72 13.89
C THR A 105 27.04 14.49 14.68
N ALA A 106 26.59 13.31 14.28
CA ALA A 106 27.49 12.19 14.14
C ALA A 106 28.30 12.53 12.89
N ASP A 107 29.50 13.05 13.14
CA ASP A 107 30.67 12.92 12.27
C ASP A 107 30.38 12.29 10.88
N GLU A 108 30.59 13.08 9.81
CA GLU A 108 30.48 12.69 8.40
C GLU A 108 29.09 12.61 7.73
N GLN A 109 28.44 13.76 7.55
CA GLN A 109 27.70 14.00 6.30
C GLN A 109 28.09 15.34 5.64
N SER A 110 29.37 15.70 5.80
CA SER A 110 30.07 16.24 4.63
C SER A 110 29.91 15.21 3.51
N PHE A 111 29.10 15.51 2.50
CA PHE A 111 29.24 14.90 1.18
C PHE A 111 30.62 15.28 0.62
N SER A 112 31.67 14.71 1.21
CA SER A 112 32.95 14.54 0.59
C SER A 112 32.73 13.52 -0.53
N PRO A 113 33.05 13.84 -1.79
CA PRO A 113 32.86 12.95 -2.93
C PRO A 113 34.03 11.96 -3.19
N PRO A 114 34.50 11.12 -2.22
CA PRO A 114 35.27 9.92 -2.58
C PRO A 114 34.55 8.57 -2.38
N LEU A 115 33.49 8.48 -1.56
CA LEU A 115 32.95 7.18 -1.10
C LEU A 115 31.65 6.73 -1.81
N LEU A 116 30.93 7.61 -2.50
CA LEU A 116 29.77 7.23 -3.32
C LEU A 116 30.16 6.40 -4.56
N GLY A 117 31.37 6.63 -5.09
CA GLY A 117 31.91 5.89 -6.23
C GLY A 117 31.96 4.38 -6.00
N PRO A 118 32.69 3.88 -4.98
CA PRO A 118 32.81 2.44 -4.75
C PRO A 118 31.47 1.77 -4.39
N ILE A 119 30.55 2.46 -3.71
CA ILE A 119 29.23 1.91 -3.36
C ILE A 119 28.37 1.71 -4.62
N LEU A 120 28.34 2.71 -5.51
CA LEU A 120 27.60 2.60 -6.78
C LEU A 120 28.23 1.55 -7.72
N VAL A 121 29.56 1.50 -7.76
CA VAL A 121 30.30 0.48 -8.53
C VAL A 121 30.06 -0.92 -7.96
N GLY A 122 30.03 -1.08 -6.63
CA GLY A 122 29.72 -2.34 -5.98
C GLY A 122 28.28 -2.80 -6.25
N LEU A 123 27.32 -1.89 -6.20
CA LEU A 123 25.91 -2.19 -6.49
C LEU A 123 25.70 -2.54 -7.98
N LEU A 124 26.38 -1.83 -8.89
CA LEU A 124 26.40 -2.17 -10.31
C LEU A 124 27.04 -3.55 -10.56
N PHE A 125 28.17 -3.84 -9.92
CA PHE A 125 28.84 -5.13 -10.04
C PHE A 125 27.95 -6.26 -9.54
N LEU A 126 27.30 -6.08 -8.39
CA LEU A 126 26.35 -7.05 -7.85
C LEU A 126 25.17 -7.26 -8.80
N PHE A 127 24.61 -6.18 -9.37
CA PHE A 127 23.52 -6.26 -10.33
C PHE A 127 23.93 -7.03 -11.60
N VAL A 128 25.12 -6.74 -12.14
CA VAL A 128 25.65 -7.45 -13.33
C VAL A 128 25.94 -8.91 -13.02
N ALA A 129 26.52 -9.23 -11.86
CA ALA A 129 26.77 -10.59 -11.45
C ALA A 129 25.46 -11.38 -11.28
N LEU A 130 24.45 -10.76 -10.68
CA LEU A 130 23.13 -11.35 -10.48
C LEU A 130 22.40 -11.56 -11.82
N ALA A 131 22.44 -10.57 -12.72
CA ALA A 131 21.89 -10.69 -14.06
C ALA A 131 22.59 -11.79 -14.86
N SER A 132 23.92 -11.88 -14.77
CA SER A 132 24.71 -12.92 -15.44
C SER A 132 24.36 -14.31 -14.92
N ALA A 133 24.28 -14.47 -13.60
CA ALA A 133 23.87 -15.72 -12.98
C ALA A 133 22.43 -16.11 -13.37
N SER A 134 21.52 -15.14 -13.47
CA SER A 134 20.15 -15.35 -13.93
C SER A 134 20.11 -15.81 -15.39
N VAL A 135 20.87 -15.18 -16.29
CA VAL A 135 20.94 -15.61 -17.70
C VAL A 135 21.57 -17.00 -17.81
N LEU A 136 22.65 -17.26 -17.08
CA LEU A 136 23.32 -18.57 -17.06
C LEU A 136 22.37 -19.69 -16.60
N THR A 137 21.61 -19.46 -15.53
CA THR A 137 20.63 -20.43 -15.04
C THR A 137 19.51 -20.66 -16.05
N ALA A 138 18.96 -19.60 -16.66
CA ALA A 138 17.95 -19.71 -17.71
C ALA A 138 18.46 -20.48 -18.95
N VAL A 139 19.67 -20.18 -19.42
CA VAL A 139 20.31 -20.89 -20.54
C VAL A 139 20.56 -22.35 -20.20
N THR A 140 21.09 -22.63 -19.00
CA THR A 140 21.36 -24.00 -18.55
C THR A 140 20.07 -24.82 -18.47
N LEU A 141 18.99 -24.25 -17.93
CA LEU A 141 17.68 -24.90 -17.90
C LEU A 141 17.13 -25.16 -19.31
N THR A 142 17.30 -24.21 -20.23
CA THR A 142 16.84 -24.37 -21.62
C THR A 142 17.63 -25.48 -22.33
N VAL A 143 18.94 -25.54 -22.15
CA VAL A 143 19.80 -26.61 -22.70
C VAL A 143 19.43 -27.96 -22.08
N ALA A 144 19.23 -28.02 -20.76
CA ALA A 144 18.81 -29.24 -20.09
C ALA A 144 17.44 -29.72 -20.58
N ALA A 145 16.46 -28.83 -20.71
CA ALA A 145 15.12 -29.14 -21.20
C ALA A 145 15.11 -29.60 -22.66
N THR A 146 15.86 -28.92 -23.54
CA THR A 146 15.99 -29.31 -24.95
C THR A 146 16.71 -30.65 -25.09
N THR A 147 17.79 -30.86 -24.34
CA THR A 147 18.49 -32.15 -24.30
C THR A 147 17.58 -33.28 -23.82
N PHE A 148 16.79 -33.02 -22.78
CA PHE A 148 15.80 -33.97 -22.27
C PHE A 148 14.69 -34.26 -23.29
N ALA A 149 14.16 -33.24 -23.96
CA ALA A 149 13.16 -33.40 -25.02
C ALA A 149 13.69 -34.23 -26.20
N VAL A 150 14.94 -34.01 -26.62
CA VAL A 150 15.60 -34.82 -27.67
C VAL A 150 15.76 -36.27 -27.23
N TRP A 151 16.11 -36.52 -25.97
CA TRP A 151 16.18 -37.87 -25.40
C TRP A 151 14.81 -38.56 -25.28
N MET A 152 13.75 -37.79 -25.08
CA MET A 152 12.38 -38.30 -25.01
C MET A 152 11.77 -38.57 -26.40
N LEU A 153 12.19 -37.88 -27.46
CA LEU A 153 11.71 -38.11 -28.84
C LEU A 153 11.70 -39.58 -29.30
N PRO A 154 12.77 -40.39 -29.10
CA PRO A 154 12.76 -41.80 -29.52
C PRO A 154 11.77 -42.68 -28.73
N VAL A 155 11.33 -42.26 -27.54
CA VAL A 155 10.36 -43.00 -26.72
C VAL A 155 8.92 -42.75 -27.17
N TYR A 156 8.63 -41.61 -27.80
CA TYR A 156 7.28 -41.21 -28.23
C TYR A 156 7.00 -41.38 -29.74
N GLY A 157 7.97 -41.83 -30.54
CA GLY A 157 7.87 -41.96 -32.00
C GLY A 157 7.43 -43.34 -32.53
N LEU A 158 6.93 -44.24 -31.67
CA LEU A 158 6.59 -45.62 -32.05
C LEU A 158 5.20 -46.01 -31.50
N VAL A 159 4.15 -45.38 -32.03
CA VAL A 159 2.76 -45.87 -32.02
C VAL A 159 2.14 -45.55 -33.38
#